data_AF-A0A8S1INV8-F1
#
_entry.id   AF-A0A8S1INV8-F1
#
_cell.length_a   1.000
_cell.length_b   1.000
_cell.length_c   1.000
_cell.angle_alpha   90.00
_cell.angle_beta   90.00
_cell.angle_gamma   90.00
#
_symmetry.space_group_name_H-M   'P 1'
#
loop_
_entity.id
_entity.type
_entity.pdbx_description
1 polymer ?
#
loop_
_entity_poly.entity_id
_entity_poly.type
_entity_poly.pdbx_seq_one_letter_code
_entity_poly.pdbx_strand_id
1 'polypeptide(L)'
;MDPKDLLCAAFWNSTGGAEDTFDAPVAAAWEAQPSDERPSCTVQHLALCLADGRLVRLVAKHVDLRDAASFRDRAHQKRRRDAYSVETAFYQRMAVGAVKSGLRLPYPVYMDSSPNPLVSLTVAEDLAYDPRGSLEAAAAPVAFQAASMREREARAALAWLAEFHARWWNSAEAGEPGVAGVWRWGTYWTLEATRGDLEGMDEAWRRTSAAFSVKYKEAFQVPGVRGLGKRLRSAAERLHGLVEGRGGWRTLVHGDCKSAHFFFREGGEGGLTAWACSFKWMGGGQGVRDVVHLLWSSLEPDVVAGCEEALLRHYVKCVKEALAANGQKESARQFLWGPFAEAYDAAYLDYVRALVGREWARLTPAECASKGRGGDVPMYCRDAGHLVEMALKANELLGRCERRLASGPRRAEERLAAAAAREGHGQASSLRRHNRLALAGGRTASVGEGVFDKVAGLPPLRATMSEAIPRHDDILGGIPEWEPASPRRQGRGNAQAVDPKPSRSRFGLGKAKSK
;
A
#
# COMPACT_ATOMS: atom_id res chain seq x y z
N MET A 1 -1.59 7.94 -33.49
CA MET A 1 -1.12 6.56 -33.27
C MET A 1 -1.80 6.03 -32.02
N ASP A 2 -2.42 4.86 -32.11
CA ASP A 2 -2.97 4.15 -30.95
C ASP A 2 -1.79 3.76 -30.04
N PRO A 3 -1.87 3.93 -28.70
CA PRO A 3 -0.86 3.39 -27.77
C PRO A 3 -0.52 1.90 -28.01
N LYS A 4 -1.45 1.14 -28.60
CA LYS A 4 -1.21 -0.23 -29.06
C LYS A 4 -0.17 -0.32 -30.18
N ASP A 5 -0.14 0.63 -31.11
CA ASP A 5 0.79 0.64 -32.24
C ASP A 5 2.23 0.90 -31.78
N LEU A 6 2.40 1.79 -30.79
CA LEU A 6 3.70 2.07 -30.14
C LEU A 6 4.23 0.87 -29.35
N LEU A 7 3.34 0.14 -28.67
CA LEU A 7 3.71 -1.06 -27.91
C LEU A 7 4.01 -2.25 -28.82
N CYS A 8 3.27 -2.43 -29.92
CA CYS A 8 3.54 -3.47 -30.92
C CYS A 8 4.91 -3.25 -31.59
N ALA A 9 5.27 -2.03 -31.98
CA ALA A 9 6.58 -1.73 -32.57
C ALA A 9 7.74 -2.00 -31.60
N ALA A 10 7.57 -1.67 -30.31
CA ALA A 10 8.58 -1.93 -29.28
C ALA A 10 8.71 -3.43 -28.93
N PHE A 11 7.59 -4.17 -28.90
CA PHE A 11 7.58 -5.62 -28.62
C PHE A 11 8.08 -6.46 -29.81
N TRP A 12 7.75 -6.09 -31.05
CA TRP A 12 8.13 -6.84 -32.26
C TRP A 12 9.66 -6.95 -32.41
N ASN A 13 10.39 -5.89 -32.06
CA ASN A 13 11.86 -5.88 -32.04
C ASN A 13 12.46 -6.79 -30.94
N SER A 14 11.70 -7.18 -29.92
CA SER A 14 12.17 -8.04 -28.82
C SER A 14 12.02 -9.55 -29.09
N THR A 15 11.19 -9.94 -30.07
CA THR A 15 10.89 -11.35 -30.38
C THR A 15 11.43 -11.83 -31.73
N GLY A 16 12.25 -11.03 -32.43
CA GLY A 16 12.90 -11.45 -33.67
C GLY A 16 11.94 -11.67 -34.85
N GLY A 17 10.88 -10.85 -34.95
CA GLY A 17 10.00 -10.87 -36.12
C GLY A 17 10.65 -10.20 -37.32
N ALA A 18 10.64 -10.88 -38.48
CA ALA A 18 11.23 -10.41 -39.73
C ALA A 18 10.76 -9.01 -40.13
N GLU A 19 11.68 -8.29 -40.78
CA GLU A 19 11.51 -6.95 -41.35
C GLU A 19 10.33 -6.94 -42.32
N ASP A 20 9.31 -6.12 -42.05
CA ASP A 20 8.55 -5.41 -43.08
C ASP A 20 7.69 -4.28 -42.49
N THR A 21 8.05 -3.06 -42.88
CA THR A 21 7.27 -1.81 -42.98
C THR A 21 6.44 -1.31 -41.78
N PHE A 22 7.07 -0.50 -40.94
CA PHE A 22 6.42 0.69 -40.34
C PHE A 22 7.31 1.90 -40.64
N ASP A 23 6.79 2.85 -41.43
CA ASP A 23 7.50 4.09 -41.76
C ASP A 23 7.61 5.02 -40.54
N ALA A 24 8.83 5.54 -40.33
CA ALA A 24 9.33 6.50 -39.34
C ALA A 24 9.79 5.93 -37.97
N PRO A 25 11.10 6.04 -37.63
CA PRO A 25 11.66 5.44 -36.43
C PRO A 25 11.40 6.34 -35.21
N VAL A 26 10.61 5.86 -34.26
CA VAL A 26 10.76 6.31 -32.87
C VAL A 26 12.12 5.79 -32.41
N ALA A 27 13.07 6.70 -32.18
CA ALA A 27 14.35 6.36 -31.56
C ALA A 27 14.11 5.96 -30.10
N ALA A 28 13.69 4.71 -29.87
CA ALA A 28 13.62 4.11 -28.56
C ALA A 28 15.04 3.73 -28.13
N ALA A 29 15.69 4.59 -27.33
CA ALA A 29 16.92 4.21 -26.65
C ALA A 29 16.57 3.19 -25.57
N TRP A 30 17.03 1.96 -25.77
CA TRP A 30 16.74 0.79 -24.94
C TRP A 30 17.89 0.57 -23.94
N GLU A 31 17.59 0.65 -22.64
CA GLU A 31 18.47 0.15 -21.58
C GLU A 31 17.68 -0.80 -20.69
N ALA A 32 17.84 -2.11 -20.91
CA ALA A 32 17.31 -3.13 -20.04
C ALA A 32 18.15 -3.20 -18.76
N GLN A 33 17.56 -2.82 -17.63
CA GLN A 33 18.07 -3.19 -16.31
C GLN A 33 17.34 -4.48 -15.89
N PRO A 34 18.01 -5.65 -15.80
CA PRO A 34 17.37 -6.88 -15.35
C PRO A 34 16.96 -6.73 -13.87
N SER A 35 15.66 -6.86 -13.58
CA SER A 35 15.18 -7.00 -12.21
C SER A 35 15.31 -8.46 -11.76
N ASP A 36 15.89 -8.69 -10.59
CA ASP A 36 16.14 -10.00 -9.97
C ASP A 36 15.00 -11.05 -10.16
N GLU A 37 15.37 -12.12 -10.87
CA GLU A 37 14.90 -13.51 -10.81
C GLU A 37 13.51 -13.81 -10.23
N ARG A 38 12.48 -13.80 -11.10
CA ARG A 38 11.44 -14.85 -11.12
C ARG A 38 11.07 -15.16 -12.57
N PRO A 39 11.24 -16.40 -13.07
CA PRO A 39 10.96 -16.73 -14.49
C PRO A 39 9.51 -16.47 -14.92
N SER A 40 8.62 -16.29 -13.95
CA SER A 40 7.18 -16.12 -14.16
C SER A 40 6.67 -14.68 -14.22
N CYS A 41 7.50 -13.68 -13.91
CA CYS A 41 7.14 -12.27 -14.02
C CYS A 41 8.37 -11.41 -14.21
N THR A 42 8.42 -10.68 -15.33
CA THR A 42 9.47 -9.71 -15.65
C THR A 42 8.89 -8.30 -15.62
N VAL A 43 9.68 -7.36 -15.11
CA VAL A 43 9.34 -5.94 -15.08
C VAL A 43 10.41 -5.20 -15.88
N GLN A 44 9.98 -4.39 -16.83
CA GLN A 44 10.84 -3.60 -17.70
C GLN A 44 10.48 -2.12 -17.57
N HIS A 45 11.49 -1.27 -17.50
CA HIS A 45 11.32 0.18 -17.51
C HIS A 45 11.48 0.67 -18.95
N LEU A 46 10.52 1.45 -19.43
CA LEU A 46 10.47 1.96 -20.80
C LEU A 46 10.60 3.48 -20.78
N ALA A 47 11.38 4.01 -21.72
CA ALA A 47 11.52 5.44 -21.99
C ALA A 47 11.10 5.70 -23.43
N LEU A 48 9.99 6.43 -23.62
CA LEU A 48 9.42 6.69 -24.93
C LEU A 48 9.46 8.19 -25.22
N CYS A 49 10.13 8.58 -26.31
CA CYS A 49 10.04 9.94 -26.83
C CYS A 49 8.84 10.02 -27.78
N LEU A 50 7.85 10.84 -27.45
CA LEU A 50 6.69 11.08 -28.28
C LEU A 50 7.04 12.01 -29.45
N ALA A 51 6.21 12.01 -30.49
CA ALA A 51 6.42 12.83 -31.68
C ALA A 51 6.43 14.36 -31.39
N ASP A 52 5.82 14.78 -30.27
CA ASP A 52 5.85 16.17 -29.79
C ASP A 52 7.08 16.48 -28.92
N GLY A 53 8.05 15.57 -28.86
CA GLY A 53 9.29 15.70 -28.11
C GLY A 53 9.16 15.36 -26.62
N ARG A 54 7.97 15.04 -26.09
CA ARG A 54 7.83 14.69 -24.67
C ARG A 54 8.39 13.31 -24.38
N LEU A 55 9.12 13.19 -23.27
CA LEU A 55 9.59 11.91 -22.75
C LEU A 55 8.57 11.32 -21.78
N VAL A 56 8.21 10.05 -21.98
CA VAL A 56 7.30 9.29 -21.11
C VAL A 56 8.04 8.10 -20.52
N ARG A 57 7.89 7.91 -19.20
CA ARG A 57 8.47 6.78 -18.45
C ARG A 57 7.37 5.82 -18.05
N LEU A 58 7.49 4.57 -18.48
CA LEU A 58 6.52 3.51 -18.24
C LEU A 58 7.19 2.29 -17.62
N VAL A 59 6.39 1.47 -16.96
CA VAL A 59 6.75 0.13 -16.55
C VAL A 59 5.89 -0.87 -17.33
N ALA A 60 6.54 -1.80 -18.01
CA ALA A 60 5.91 -2.95 -18.63
C ALA A 60 6.16 -4.21 -17.78
N LYS A 61 5.09 -4.79 -17.28
CA LYS A 61 5.09 -5.99 -16.47
C LYS A 61 4.52 -7.15 -17.29
N HIS A 62 5.38 -8.10 -17.62
CA HIS A 62 5.02 -9.30 -18.36
C HIS A 62 5.00 -10.50 -17.40
N VAL A 63 3.87 -11.20 -17.36
CA VAL A 63 3.64 -12.36 -16.50
C VAL A 63 3.48 -13.58 -17.41
N ASP A 64 4.24 -14.64 -17.14
CA ASP A 64 4.13 -15.94 -17.81
C ASP A 64 4.12 -17.07 -16.78
N LEU A 65 2.96 -17.67 -16.58
CA LEU A 65 2.75 -18.75 -15.60
C LEU A 65 2.66 -20.12 -16.25
N ARG A 66 3.01 -20.27 -17.53
CA ARG A 66 2.83 -21.53 -18.27
C ARG A 66 3.80 -22.61 -17.83
N ASP A 67 5.01 -22.24 -17.44
CA ASP A 67 6.00 -23.20 -16.94
C ASP A 67 5.58 -23.75 -15.56
N ALA A 68 5.04 -24.97 -15.56
CA ALA A 68 4.62 -25.63 -14.32
C ALA A 68 5.79 -25.94 -13.38
N ALA A 69 7.03 -26.08 -13.88
CA ALA A 69 8.20 -26.39 -13.06
C ALA A 69 8.60 -25.22 -12.15
N SER A 70 8.22 -24.00 -12.51
CA SER A 70 8.40 -22.79 -11.69
C SER A 70 7.56 -22.76 -10.40
N PHE A 71 6.71 -23.77 -10.14
CA PHE A 71 5.81 -23.79 -9.00
C PHE A 71 5.92 -25.08 -8.17
N ARG A 72 5.92 -24.94 -6.84
CA ARG A 72 5.90 -26.07 -5.90
C ARG A 72 4.77 -27.07 -6.15
N ASP A 73 3.60 -26.55 -6.50
CA ASP A 73 2.38 -27.32 -6.71
C ASP A 73 1.37 -26.52 -7.55
N ARG A 74 0.31 -27.19 -8.02
CA ARG A 74 -0.78 -26.55 -8.79
C ARG A 74 -1.51 -25.46 -8.01
N ALA A 75 -1.60 -25.57 -6.69
CA ALA A 75 -2.25 -24.56 -5.86
C ALA A 75 -1.40 -23.27 -5.77
N HIS A 76 -0.08 -23.38 -5.76
CA HIS A 76 0.84 -22.25 -5.84
C HIS A 76 0.73 -21.52 -7.18
N GLN A 77 0.73 -22.25 -8.29
CA GLN A 77 0.52 -21.68 -9.63
C GLN A 77 -0.84 -20.97 -9.71
N LYS A 78 -1.92 -21.63 -9.25
CA LYS A 78 -3.26 -21.04 -9.20
C LYS A 78 -3.29 -19.75 -8.39
N ARG A 79 -2.71 -19.73 -7.18
CA ARG A 79 -2.65 -18.51 -6.35
C ARG A 79 -1.92 -17.36 -7.04
N ARG A 80 -0.82 -17.65 -7.75
CA ARG A 80 -0.07 -16.64 -8.51
C ARG A 80 -0.90 -16.08 -9.66
N ARG A 81 -1.56 -16.95 -10.42
CA ARG A 81 -2.50 -16.57 -11.48
C ARG A 81 -3.60 -15.66 -10.95
N ASP A 82 -4.31 -16.11 -9.92
CA ASP A 82 -5.43 -15.37 -9.34
C ASP A 82 -4.96 -13.99 -8.81
N ALA A 83 -3.75 -13.90 -8.23
CA ALA A 83 -3.18 -12.63 -7.75
C ALA A 83 -2.90 -11.63 -8.88
N TYR A 84 -2.35 -12.08 -10.02
CA TYR A 84 -2.15 -11.19 -11.19
C TYR A 84 -3.47 -10.83 -11.87
N SER A 85 -4.43 -11.75 -11.93
CA SER A 85 -5.77 -11.45 -12.44
C SER A 85 -6.46 -10.35 -11.63
N VAL A 86 -6.31 -10.36 -10.30
CA VAL A 86 -6.83 -9.31 -9.42
C VAL A 86 -6.18 -7.95 -9.71
N GLU A 87 -4.86 -7.91 -9.84
CA GLU A 87 -4.14 -6.68 -10.15
C GLU A 87 -4.55 -6.10 -11.51
N THR A 88 -4.64 -6.93 -12.55
CA THR A 88 -5.11 -6.52 -13.87
C THR A 88 -6.54 -6.00 -13.82
N ALA A 89 -7.45 -6.69 -13.12
CA ALA A 89 -8.84 -6.27 -12.97
C ALA A 89 -8.96 -4.90 -12.28
N PHE A 90 -8.12 -4.63 -11.28
CA PHE A 90 -8.05 -3.32 -10.63
C PHE A 90 -7.64 -2.21 -11.59
N TYR A 91 -6.55 -2.41 -12.34
CA TYR A 91 -6.08 -1.41 -13.30
C TYR A 91 -7.10 -1.15 -14.41
N GLN A 92 -7.79 -2.20 -14.88
CA GLN A 92 -8.81 -2.08 -15.93
C GLN A 92 -10.08 -1.35 -15.46
N ARG A 93 -10.50 -1.53 -14.21
CA ARG A 93 -11.87 -1.16 -13.76
C ARG A 93 -11.91 0.00 -12.78
N MET A 94 -10.88 0.16 -11.96
CA MET A 94 -10.92 1.02 -10.77
C MET A 94 -9.81 2.08 -10.76
N ALA A 95 -8.60 1.73 -11.23
CA ALA A 95 -7.43 2.61 -11.14
C ALA A 95 -7.63 3.96 -11.84
N VAL A 96 -8.18 3.98 -13.06
CA VAL A 96 -8.41 5.23 -13.81
C VAL A 96 -9.31 6.20 -13.04
N GLY A 97 -10.40 5.69 -12.44
CA GLY A 97 -11.30 6.49 -11.62
C GLY A 97 -10.59 7.04 -10.39
N ALA A 98 -9.84 6.19 -9.68
CA ALA A 98 -9.06 6.58 -8.51
C ALA A 98 -8.06 7.71 -8.83
N VAL A 99 -7.28 7.59 -9.91
CA VAL A 99 -6.31 8.61 -10.34
C VAL A 99 -6.98 9.92 -10.70
N LYS A 100 -8.08 9.89 -11.47
CA LYS A 100 -8.81 11.11 -11.87
C LYS A 100 -9.34 11.93 -10.68
N SER A 101 -9.59 11.25 -9.57
CA SER A 101 -10.05 11.85 -8.32
C SER A 101 -8.93 12.05 -7.28
N GLY A 102 -7.68 12.12 -7.73
CA GLY A 102 -6.54 12.58 -6.92
C GLY A 102 -5.73 11.48 -6.23
N LEU A 103 -6.18 10.22 -6.21
CA LEU A 103 -5.42 9.14 -5.57
C LEU A 103 -4.22 8.74 -6.43
N ARG A 104 -3.02 8.76 -5.84
CA ARG A 104 -1.80 8.56 -6.62
C ARG A 104 -1.34 7.10 -6.66
N LEU A 105 -1.47 6.50 -7.84
CA LEU A 105 -1.02 5.16 -8.21
C LEU A 105 -0.63 5.15 -9.71
N PRO A 106 -0.01 4.09 -10.25
CA PRO A 106 0.40 4.06 -11.65
C PRO A 106 -0.80 4.24 -12.58
N TYR A 107 -0.77 5.25 -13.46
CA TYR A 107 -1.82 5.37 -14.46
C TYR A 107 -1.71 4.21 -15.47
N PRO A 108 -2.76 3.39 -15.66
CA PRO A 108 -2.70 2.29 -16.61
C PRO A 108 -2.71 2.81 -18.05
N VAL A 109 -1.75 2.36 -18.86
CA VAL A 109 -1.62 2.74 -20.27
C VAL A 109 -2.13 1.62 -21.18
N TYR A 110 -1.75 0.38 -20.88
CA TYR A 110 -2.19 -0.79 -21.63
C TYR A 110 -2.36 -1.98 -20.70
N MET A 111 -3.48 -2.67 -20.85
CA MET A 111 -3.76 -3.92 -20.14
C MET A 111 -4.13 -4.96 -21.18
N ASP A 112 -3.45 -6.10 -21.13
CA ASP A 112 -3.74 -7.21 -22.03
C ASP A 112 -5.18 -7.69 -21.86
N SER A 113 -5.83 -8.00 -22.99
CA SER A 113 -7.12 -8.67 -23.07
C SER A 113 -6.99 -10.15 -23.44
N SER A 114 -5.77 -10.70 -23.40
CA SER A 114 -5.43 -12.05 -23.83
C SER A 114 -6.40 -13.10 -23.29
N PRO A 115 -6.85 -14.03 -24.15
CA PRO A 115 -7.72 -15.13 -23.73
C PRO A 115 -6.99 -16.16 -22.85
N ASN A 116 -5.66 -16.13 -22.78
CA ASN A 116 -4.89 -17.06 -21.95
C ASN A 116 -4.69 -16.48 -20.54
N PRO A 117 -5.33 -17.03 -19.49
CA PRO A 117 -5.24 -16.49 -18.14
C PRO A 117 -3.87 -16.73 -17.48
N LEU A 118 -2.95 -17.45 -18.13
CA LEU A 118 -1.59 -17.70 -17.63
C LEU A 118 -0.56 -16.70 -18.15
N VAL A 119 -0.92 -15.84 -19.12
CA VAL A 119 -0.01 -14.83 -19.67
C VAL A 119 -0.69 -13.48 -19.66
N SER A 120 0.01 -12.44 -19.20
CA SER A 120 -0.54 -11.08 -19.23
C SER A 120 0.55 -10.03 -19.36
N LEU A 121 0.28 -8.98 -20.14
CA LEU A 121 1.07 -7.76 -20.19
C LEU A 121 0.30 -6.58 -19.56
N THR A 122 0.94 -5.88 -18.63
CA THR A 122 0.44 -4.66 -17.98
C THR A 122 1.46 -3.56 -18.23
N VAL A 123 1.07 -2.48 -18.87
CA VAL A 123 1.88 -1.28 -19.04
C VAL A 123 1.22 -0.14 -18.30
N ALA A 124 1.97 0.47 -17.39
CA ALA A 124 1.50 1.58 -16.58
C ALA A 124 2.61 2.62 -16.43
N GLU A 125 2.24 3.78 -15.93
CA GLU A 125 3.16 4.84 -15.58
C GLU A 125 4.25 4.37 -14.59
N ASP A 126 5.50 4.81 -14.81
CA ASP A 126 6.58 4.63 -13.84
C ASP A 126 6.50 5.69 -12.74
N LEU A 127 6.16 5.27 -11.52
CA LEU A 127 6.03 6.16 -10.37
C LEU A 127 7.36 6.77 -9.89
N ALA A 128 8.51 6.29 -10.35
CA ALA A 128 9.77 6.95 -10.01
C ALA A 128 9.89 8.32 -10.69
N TYR A 129 9.16 8.58 -11.78
CA TYR A 129 9.31 9.75 -12.64
C TYR A 129 8.05 10.63 -12.67
N ASP A 130 8.21 11.89 -13.09
CA ASP A 130 7.07 12.80 -13.27
C ASP A 130 6.43 12.58 -14.66
N PRO A 131 5.16 12.16 -14.75
CA PRO A 131 4.48 11.96 -16.03
C PRO A 131 4.14 13.26 -16.78
N ARG A 132 4.23 14.42 -16.10
CA ARG A 132 3.82 15.74 -16.60
C ARG A 132 4.99 16.71 -16.73
N GLY A 133 6.22 16.22 -16.53
CA GLY A 133 7.42 17.03 -16.59
C GLY A 133 7.83 17.45 -18.01
N SER A 134 8.63 18.51 -18.11
CA SER A 134 9.46 18.77 -19.29
C SER A 134 10.38 17.57 -19.58
N LEU A 135 10.99 17.55 -20.76
CA LEU A 135 12.00 16.54 -21.16
C LEU A 135 13.07 16.32 -20.06
N GLU A 136 13.49 17.39 -19.39
CA GLU A 136 14.44 17.38 -18.27
C GLU A 136 13.83 16.79 -16.97
N ALA A 137 12.57 17.10 -16.66
CA ALA A 137 11.88 16.57 -15.47
C ALA A 137 11.48 15.09 -15.59
N ALA A 138 11.39 14.56 -16.82
CA ALA A 138 11.22 13.13 -17.09
C ALA A 138 12.56 12.35 -17.15
N ALA A 139 13.70 13.04 -17.06
CA ALA A 139 15.03 12.45 -17.15
C ALA A 139 15.56 11.94 -15.80
N ALA A 140 15.12 12.51 -14.68
CA ALA A 140 15.56 12.13 -13.35
C ALA A 140 14.40 11.61 -12.47
N PRO A 141 14.63 10.61 -11.60
CA PRO A 141 13.63 10.19 -10.63
C PRO A 141 13.22 11.33 -9.69
N VAL A 142 11.92 11.55 -9.53
CA VAL A 142 11.33 12.53 -8.61
C VAL A 142 10.79 11.88 -7.34
N ALA A 143 10.70 10.55 -7.32
CA ALA A 143 10.26 9.78 -6.18
C ALA A 143 11.24 8.65 -5.87
N PHE A 144 11.36 8.31 -4.59
CA PHE A 144 12.26 7.26 -4.11
C PHE A 144 11.49 6.17 -3.35
N GLN A 145 12.04 4.97 -3.31
CA GLN A 145 11.55 3.91 -2.44
C GLN A 145 12.45 3.81 -1.21
N ALA A 146 11.83 3.62 -0.04
CA ALA A 146 12.55 3.41 1.20
C ALA A 146 12.69 1.91 1.45
N ALA A 147 13.91 1.42 1.72
CA ALA A 147 14.08 0.03 2.13
C ALA A 147 13.47 -0.24 3.52
N SER A 148 13.51 0.76 4.40
CA SER A 148 12.83 0.82 5.69
C SER A 148 12.22 2.20 5.83
N MET A 149 10.99 2.30 6.32
CA MET A 149 10.34 3.60 6.53
C MET A 149 10.72 4.18 7.90
N ARG A 150 11.00 5.48 7.93
CA ARG A 150 10.99 6.26 9.17
C ARG A 150 9.58 6.82 9.40
N GLU A 151 9.44 7.61 10.46
CA GLU A 151 8.16 8.19 10.84
C GLU A 151 7.54 9.05 9.71
N ARG A 152 8.37 9.83 8.98
CA ARG A 152 7.90 10.71 7.91
C ARG A 152 7.32 9.93 6.73
N GLU A 153 8.01 8.89 6.27
CA GLU A 153 7.52 7.98 5.23
C GLU A 153 6.26 7.24 5.70
N ALA A 154 6.24 6.76 6.95
CA ALA A 154 5.08 6.06 7.51
C ALA A 154 3.84 6.97 7.56
N ARG A 155 3.98 8.24 7.97
CA ARG A 155 2.87 9.20 7.97
C ARG A 155 2.32 9.46 6.58
N ALA A 156 3.19 9.58 5.57
CA ALA A 156 2.78 9.77 4.18
C ALA A 156 2.05 8.53 3.64
N ALA A 157 2.59 7.33 3.89
CA ALA A 157 1.96 6.07 3.46
C ALA A 157 0.61 5.82 4.17
N LEU A 158 0.50 6.16 5.46
CA LEU A 158 -0.77 6.06 6.20
C LEU A 158 -1.81 7.08 5.72
N ALA A 159 -1.39 8.29 5.32
CA ALA A 159 -2.29 9.25 4.69
C ALA A 159 -2.79 8.73 3.33
N TRP A 160 -1.91 8.17 2.51
CA TRP A 160 -2.31 7.53 1.25
C TRP A 160 -3.27 6.36 1.48
N LEU A 161 -2.99 5.48 2.45
CA LEU A 161 -3.89 4.39 2.82
C LEU A 161 -5.25 4.91 3.28
N ALA A 162 -5.28 6.00 4.05
CA ALA A 162 -6.51 6.60 4.51
C ALA A 162 -7.39 7.09 3.35
N GLU A 163 -6.80 7.78 2.38
CA GLU A 163 -7.48 8.21 1.16
C GLU A 163 -7.95 7.02 0.31
N PHE A 164 -7.09 6.00 0.17
CA PHE A 164 -7.42 4.75 -0.51
C PHE A 164 -8.62 4.07 0.16
N HIS A 165 -8.61 3.91 1.48
CA HIS A 165 -9.69 3.25 2.22
C HIS A 165 -11.00 4.04 2.21
N ALA A 166 -10.95 5.38 2.32
CA ALA A 166 -12.14 6.22 2.30
C ALA A 166 -12.89 6.17 0.96
N ARG A 167 -12.20 5.79 -0.12
CA ARG A 167 -12.75 5.75 -1.49
C ARG A 167 -13.73 4.60 -1.73
N TRP A 168 -13.47 3.45 -1.14
CA TRP A 168 -14.34 2.26 -1.24
C TRP A 168 -15.04 1.94 0.08
N TRP A 169 -15.18 2.95 0.94
CA TRP A 169 -15.78 2.80 2.25
C TRP A 169 -17.23 2.31 2.16
N ASN A 170 -17.50 1.16 2.77
CA ASN A 170 -18.77 0.43 2.75
C ASN A 170 -19.38 0.30 1.34
N SER A 171 -18.55 0.25 0.30
CA SER A 171 -19.01 0.10 -1.07
C SER A 171 -19.33 -1.36 -1.41
N ALA A 172 -20.06 -1.59 -2.50
CA ALA A 172 -20.37 -2.94 -2.97
C ALA A 172 -19.09 -3.74 -3.30
N GLU A 173 -18.10 -3.08 -3.88
CA GLU A 173 -16.78 -3.65 -4.18
C GLU A 173 -16.03 -4.10 -2.93
N ALA A 174 -16.23 -3.42 -1.80
CA ALA A 174 -15.63 -3.76 -0.51
C ALA A 174 -16.40 -4.83 0.28
N GLY A 175 -17.70 -5.00 0.01
CA GLY A 175 -18.63 -5.76 0.85
C GLY A 175 -19.02 -7.15 0.32
N GLU A 176 -19.01 -7.33 -1.00
CA GLU A 176 -19.56 -8.52 -1.66
C GLU A 176 -18.45 -9.43 -2.26
N PRO A 177 -18.38 -10.71 -1.85
CA PRO A 177 -17.39 -11.66 -2.36
C PRO A 177 -17.38 -11.77 -3.90
N GLY A 178 -16.23 -11.55 -4.53
CA GLY A 178 -16.06 -11.72 -5.98
C GLY A 178 -16.62 -10.59 -6.85
N VAL A 179 -17.11 -9.50 -6.24
CA VAL A 179 -17.46 -8.28 -6.97
C VAL A 179 -16.18 -7.59 -7.47
N ALA A 180 -16.26 -6.93 -8.62
CA ALA A 180 -15.18 -6.19 -9.29
C ALA A 180 -13.94 -7.00 -9.74
N GLY A 181 -13.84 -8.31 -9.44
CA GLY A 181 -12.69 -9.13 -9.82
C GLY A 181 -11.51 -9.03 -8.84
N VAL A 182 -11.78 -8.68 -7.58
CA VAL A 182 -10.78 -8.62 -6.50
C VAL A 182 -10.93 -9.79 -5.52
N TRP A 183 -9.99 -9.95 -4.58
CA TRP A 183 -10.10 -10.97 -3.55
C TRP A 183 -11.33 -10.71 -2.66
N ARG A 184 -12.04 -11.79 -2.28
CA ARG A 184 -13.12 -11.71 -1.27
C ARG A 184 -12.62 -11.06 0.01
N TRP A 185 -11.49 -11.58 0.50
CA TRP A 185 -10.76 -11.02 1.61
C TRP A 185 -9.38 -10.62 1.11
N GLY A 186 -9.11 -9.33 1.11
CA GLY A 186 -7.76 -8.85 0.79
C GLY A 186 -6.75 -9.36 1.80
N THR A 187 -5.48 -9.32 1.41
CA THR A 187 -4.30 -9.90 2.09
C THR A 187 -4.11 -11.40 1.92
N TYR A 188 -2.85 -11.83 1.79
CA TYR A 188 -2.49 -13.25 1.68
C TYR A 188 -2.41 -13.98 3.04
N TRP A 189 -2.58 -13.25 4.14
CA TRP A 189 -2.41 -13.73 5.50
C TRP A 189 -3.72 -13.92 6.26
N THR A 190 -4.87 -13.82 5.58
CA THR A 190 -6.17 -14.16 6.16
C THR A 190 -6.23 -15.60 6.66
N LEU A 191 -7.11 -15.88 7.62
CA LEU A 191 -7.33 -17.25 8.09
C LEU A 191 -7.73 -18.19 6.95
N GLU A 192 -8.57 -17.73 6.01
CA GLU A 192 -8.95 -18.52 4.83
C GLU A 192 -7.71 -18.92 4.00
N ALA A 193 -6.81 -17.96 3.73
CA ALA A 193 -5.59 -18.20 2.95
C ALA A 193 -4.51 -19.01 3.68
N THR A 194 -4.60 -19.13 5.01
CA THR A 194 -3.58 -19.74 5.88
C THR A 194 -4.13 -20.87 6.75
N ARG A 195 -5.34 -21.39 6.44
CA ARG A 195 -6.00 -22.43 7.24
C ARG A 195 -5.18 -23.71 7.37
N GLY A 196 -4.50 -24.11 6.28
CA GLY A 196 -3.59 -25.26 6.28
C GLY A 196 -2.36 -25.07 7.17
N ASP A 197 -1.96 -23.84 7.48
CA ASP A 197 -0.80 -23.53 8.31
C ASP A 197 -1.12 -23.68 9.82
N LEU A 198 -2.39 -23.90 10.20
CA LEU A 198 -2.82 -24.05 11.61
C LEU A 198 -2.34 -25.36 12.24
N GLU A 199 -2.32 -26.46 11.49
CA GLU A 199 -2.02 -27.80 12.00
C GLU A 199 -0.59 -27.88 12.56
N GLY A 200 0.38 -27.34 11.82
CA GLY A 200 1.81 -27.33 12.19
C GLY A 200 2.25 -26.13 13.05
N MET A 201 1.35 -25.20 13.39
CA MET A 201 1.71 -23.90 13.98
C MET A 201 2.46 -24.00 15.32
N ASP A 202 2.09 -24.95 16.16
CA ASP A 202 2.74 -25.14 17.48
C ASP A 202 4.16 -25.68 17.34
N GLU A 203 4.37 -26.61 16.40
CA GLU A 203 5.73 -27.09 16.07
C GLU A 203 6.57 -25.98 15.42
N ALA A 204 5.98 -25.24 14.47
CA ALA A 204 6.60 -24.10 13.82
C ALA A 204 7.10 -23.06 14.84
N TRP A 205 6.27 -22.73 15.84
CA TRP A 205 6.66 -21.83 16.91
C TRP A 205 7.72 -22.41 17.85
N ARG A 206 7.65 -23.70 18.18
CA ARG A 206 8.68 -24.37 19.00
C ARG A 206 10.06 -24.32 18.32
N ARG A 207 10.14 -24.54 17.01
CA ARG A 207 11.38 -24.40 16.24
C ARG A 207 11.92 -22.97 16.28
N THR A 208 11.05 -21.99 16.00
CA THR A 208 11.41 -20.56 16.09
C THR A 208 11.91 -20.21 17.49
N SER A 209 11.18 -20.63 18.53
CA SER A 209 11.54 -20.39 19.92
C SER A 209 12.91 -20.98 20.27
N ALA A 210 13.19 -22.20 19.85
CA ALA A 210 14.49 -22.85 20.10
C ALA A 210 15.64 -22.07 19.42
N ALA A 211 15.48 -21.70 18.16
CA ALA A 211 16.50 -20.96 17.40
C ALA A 211 16.80 -19.58 18.00
N PHE A 212 15.77 -18.84 18.42
CA PHE A 212 15.93 -17.48 18.93
C PHE A 212 16.29 -17.42 20.42
N SER A 213 15.94 -18.44 21.23
CA SER A 213 16.25 -18.48 22.67
C SER A 213 17.74 -18.45 22.98
N VAL A 214 18.61 -18.83 22.03
CA VAL A 214 20.07 -18.79 22.19
C VAL A 214 20.54 -17.35 22.40
N LYS A 215 20.06 -16.41 21.57
CA LYS A 215 20.43 -14.99 21.63
C LYS A 215 19.49 -14.17 22.51
N TYR A 216 18.19 -14.50 22.51
CA TYR A 216 17.14 -13.71 23.15
C TYR A 216 16.51 -14.45 24.34
N LYS A 217 17.35 -15.02 25.21
CA LYS A 217 16.93 -15.90 26.32
C LYS A 217 15.81 -15.30 27.18
N GLU A 218 15.95 -14.04 27.59
CA GLU A 218 15.01 -13.35 28.48
C GLU A 218 13.60 -13.25 27.85
N ALA A 219 13.51 -12.94 26.56
CA ALA A 219 12.24 -12.84 25.86
C ALA A 219 11.46 -14.17 25.86
N PHE A 220 12.16 -15.30 25.68
CA PHE A 220 11.55 -16.64 25.69
C PHE A 220 11.42 -17.26 27.09
N GLN A 221 11.79 -16.53 28.13
CA GLN A 221 11.47 -16.86 29.53
C GLN A 221 10.20 -16.15 30.02
N VAL A 222 9.72 -15.12 29.32
CA VAL A 222 8.46 -14.45 29.64
C VAL A 222 7.31 -15.46 29.60
N PRO A 223 6.47 -15.54 30.66
CA PRO A 223 5.35 -16.47 30.71
C PRO A 223 4.43 -16.35 29.48
N GLY A 224 4.07 -17.50 28.91
CA GLY A 224 3.18 -17.60 27.75
C GLY A 224 3.87 -17.51 26.39
N VAL A 225 5.08 -16.96 26.29
CA VAL A 225 5.79 -16.79 25.00
C VAL A 225 6.11 -18.14 24.37
N ARG A 226 6.65 -19.11 25.12
CA ARG A 226 6.93 -20.45 24.59
C ARG A 226 5.69 -21.18 24.06
N GLY A 227 4.51 -20.86 24.60
CA GLY A 227 3.22 -21.43 24.17
C GLY A 227 2.47 -20.57 23.14
N LEU A 228 3.08 -19.52 22.60
CA LEU A 228 2.40 -18.54 21.74
C LEU A 228 1.76 -19.19 20.51
N GLY A 229 2.47 -20.09 19.81
CA GLY A 229 1.93 -20.79 18.64
C GLY A 229 0.63 -21.56 18.93
N LYS A 230 0.61 -22.39 19.99
CA LYS A 230 -0.60 -23.09 20.44
C LYS A 230 -1.73 -22.12 20.78
N ARG A 231 -1.44 -21.01 21.48
CA ARG A 231 -2.44 -20.03 21.91
C ARG A 231 -3.03 -19.25 20.73
N LEU A 232 -2.21 -18.83 19.77
CA LEU A 232 -2.66 -18.19 18.53
C LEU A 232 -3.52 -19.12 17.69
N ARG A 233 -3.14 -20.40 17.58
CA ARG A 233 -3.95 -21.43 16.92
C ARG A 233 -5.33 -21.53 17.55
N SER A 234 -5.40 -21.64 18.87
CA SER A 234 -6.68 -21.71 19.61
C SER A 234 -7.53 -20.45 19.46
N ALA A 235 -6.92 -19.28 19.24
CA ALA A 235 -7.61 -18.01 19.06
C ALA A 235 -7.98 -17.70 17.60
N ALA A 236 -7.51 -18.48 16.62
CA ALA A 236 -7.54 -18.14 15.19
C ALA A 236 -8.94 -17.77 14.66
N GLU A 237 -9.94 -18.64 14.84
CA GLU A 237 -11.31 -18.40 14.38
C GLU A 237 -11.94 -17.15 15.01
N ARG A 238 -11.64 -16.91 16.29
CA ARG A 238 -12.12 -15.74 17.02
C ARG A 238 -11.47 -14.46 16.51
N LEU A 239 -10.14 -14.46 16.34
CA LEU A 239 -9.40 -13.31 15.81
C LEU A 239 -9.90 -12.96 14.41
N HIS A 240 -10.06 -13.97 13.56
CA HIS A 240 -10.68 -13.82 12.24
C HIS A 240 -12.08 -13.20 12.34
N GLY A 241 -12.94 -13.71 13.23
CA GLY A 241 -14.28 -13.13 13.44
C GLY A 241 -14.27 -11.68 13.95
N LEU A 242 -13.26 -11.26 14.72
CA LEU A 242 -13.12 -9.87 15.17
C LEU A 242 -12.66 -8.93 14.04
N VAL A 243 -11.80 -9.43 13.15
CA VAL A 243 -11.29 -8.64 12.01
C VAL A 243 -12.26 -8.67 10.81
N GLU A 244 -13.12 -9.67 10.70
CA GLU A 244 -14.06 -9.82 9.56
C GLU A 244 -15.54 -9.61 9.92
N GLY A 245 -15.84 -9.45 11.21
CA GLY A 245 -17.18 -9.43 11.80
C GLY A 245 -18.16 -8.46 11.15
N ARG A 246 -19.42 -8.91 11.03
CA ARG A 246 -20.56 -8.31 10.29
C ARG A 246 -21.10 -6.98 10.84
N GLY A 247 -20.31 -6.21 11.60
CA GLY A 247 -20.69 -4.90 12.13
C GLY A 247 -19.60 -3.83 12.04
N GLY A 248 -18.42 -4.18 11.50
CA GLY A 248 -17.34 -3.22 11.24
C GLY A 248 -17.50 -2.55 9.88
N TRP A 249 -16.87 -1.39 9.73
CA TRP A 249 -16.69 -0.72 8.45
C TRP A 249 -15.87 -1.60 7.49
N ARG A 250 -16.14 -1.50 6.19
CA ARG A 250 -15.39 -2.22 5.15
C ARG A 250 -14.87 -1.26 4.10
N THR A 251 -13.79 -1.67 3.45
CA THR A 251 -13.18 -1.00 2.31
C THR A 251 -12.50 -2.04 1.43
N LEU A 252 -12.06 -1.65 0.24
CA LEU A 252 -10.94 -2.33 -0.39
C LEU A 252 -9.66 -2.05 0.42
N VAL A 253 -8.89 -3.09 0.68
CA VAL A 253 -7.53 -3.02 1.22
C VAL A 253 -6.53 -3.29 0.10
N HIS A 254 -5.36 -2.65 0.15
CA HIS A 254 -4.22 -2.90 -0.73
C HIS A 254 -3.77 -4.37 -0.66
N GLY A 255 -3.73 -4.95 0.55
CA GLY A 255 -3.54 -6.38 0.77
C GLY A 255 -2.09 -6.85 0.85
N ASP A 256 -1.16 -6.10 0.27
CA ASP A 256 0.29 -6.30 0.45
C ASP A 256 1.01 -4.98 0.68
N CYS A 257 0.47 -4.17 1.59
CA CYS A 257 1.00 -2.87 1.98
C CYS A 257 2.38 -2.95 2.68
N LYS A 258 3.46 -2.74 1.92
CA LYS A 258 4.85 -2.74 2.44
C LYS A 258 5.71 -1.71 1.72
N SER A 259 6.88 -1.37 2.28
CA SER A 259 7.75 -0.29 1.78
C SER A 259 8.16 -0.43 0.32
N ALA A 260 8.45 -1.63 -0.16
CA ALA A 260 8.74 -1.89 -1.58
C ALA A 260 7.60 -1.53 -2.54
N HIS A 261 6.40 -1.27 -2.04
CA HIS A 261 5.23 -0.90 -2.85
C HIS A 261 4.88 0.58 -2.74
N PHE A 262 5.69 1.38 -2.03
CA PHE A 262 5.54 2.83 -1.96
C PHE A 262 6.71 3.55 -2.61
N PHE A 263 6.36 4.65 -3.27
CA PHE A 263 7.26 5.69 -3.74
C PHE A 263 6.96 6.97 -2.99
N PHE A 264 7.99 7.70 -2.59
CA PHE A 264 7.88 8.93 -1.82
C PHE A 264 8.43 10.10 -2.60
N ARG A 265 7.66 11.18 -2.68
CA ARG A 265 8.05 12.42 -3.35
C ARG A 265 8.00 13.59 -2.38
N GLU A 266 9.06 14.39 -2.40
CA GLU A 266 9.14 15.67 -1.71
C GLU A 266 8.10 16.64 -2.28
N GLY A 267 7.29 17.24 -1.39
CA GLY A 267 6.24 18.21 -1.71
C GLY A 267 6.68 19.66 -1.47
N GLY A 268 5.89 20.61 -1.97
CA GLY A 268 6.23 22.04 -2.04
C GLY A 268 6.36 22.82 -0.72
N GLU A 269 6.06 22.22 0.43
CA GLU A 269 6.21 22.83 1.76
C GLU A 269 7.07 21.96 2.70
N GLY A 270 7.98 21.14 2.15
CA GLY A 270 8.75 20.18 2.94
C GLY A 270 7.91 19.01 3.48
N GLY A 271 6.68 18.82 2.98
CA GLY A 271 5.85 17.64 3.21
C GLY A 271 6.29 16.46 2.33
N LEU A 272 6.04 15.22 2.78
CA LEU A 272 6.31 14.03 1.98
C LEU A 272 4.98 13.43 1.50
N THR A 273 4.88 13.11 0.22
CA THR A 273 3.72 12.42 -0.36
C THR A 273 4.08 10.99 -0.71
N ALA A 274 3.14 10.06 -0.57
CA ALA A 274 3.33 8.65 -0.86
C ALA A 274 2.46 8.21 -2.04
N TRP A 275 3.01 7.38 -2.92
CA TRP A 275 2.36 6.81 -4.10
C TRP A 275 2.51 5.30 -4.03
N ALA A 276 1.43 4.54 -4.24
CA ALA A 276 1.46 3.08 -4.07
C ALA A 276 1.28 2.31 -5.38
N CYS A 277 1.91 1.14 -5.48
CA CYS A 277 1.78 0.20 -6.59
C CYS A 277 1.60 -1.25 -6.08
N SER A 278 1.46 -2.22 -7.00
CA SER A 278 1.40 -3.66 -6.68
C SER A 278 0.16 -4.15 -5.92
N PHE A 279 -1.01 -4.12 -6.57
CA PHE A 279 -2.33 -4.42 -6.00
C PHE A 279 -2.76 -5.90 -6.06
N LYS A 280 -1.81 -6.83 -6.16
CA LYS A 280 -2.04 -8.29 -6.36
C LYS A 280 -2.91 -8.97 -5.31
N TRP A 281 -2.91 -8.43 -4.09
CA TRP A 281 -3.58 -9.02 -2.93
C TRP A 281 -4.77 -8.18 -2.46
N MET A 282 -5.21 -7.24 -3.30
CA MET A 282 -6.28 -6.34 -2.93
C MET A 282 -7.63 -7.04 -2.86
N GLY A 283 -8.48 -6.59 -1.94
CA GLY A 283 -9.80 -7.18 -1.77
C GLY A 283 -10.59 -6.52 -0.67
N GLY A 284 -11.78 -7.03 -0.39
CA GLY A 284 -12.62 -6.55 0.70
C GLY A 284 -11.96 -6.78 2.07
N GLY A 285 -12.15 -5.85 3.01
CA GLY A 285 -11.66 -6.00 4.38
C GLY A 285 -11.76 -4.73 5.20
N GLN A 286 -11.21 -4.78 6.42
CA GLN A 286 -10.96 -3.59 7.23
C GLN A 286 -9.57 -3.05 6.90
N GLY A 287 -9.47 -1.75 6.59
CA GLY A 287 -8.22 -1.05 6.29
C GLY A 287 -7.14 -1.15 7.37
N VAL A 288 -7.53 -1.52 8.60
CA VAL A 288 -6.58 -1.81 9.69
C VAL A 288 -5.61 -2.95 9.36
N ARG A 289 -5.98 -3.86 8.45
CA ARG A 289 -5.08 -4.91 7.95
C ARG A 289 -3.86 -4.33 7.25
N ASP A 290 -4.07 -3.36 6.36
CA ASP A 290 -2.96 -2.69 5.68
C ASP A 290 -2.11 -1.89 6.66
N VAL A 291 -2.74 -1.25 7.65
CA VAL A 291 -2.03 -0.51 8.70
C VAL A 291 -1.10 -1.43 9.49
N VAL A 292 -1.59 -2.59 9.95
CA VAL A 292 -0.76 -3.60 10.64
C VAL A 292 0.38 -4.07 9.75
N HIS A 293 0.07 -4.46 8.51
CA HIS A 293 1.07 -5.01 7.59
C HIS A 293 2.14 -3.96 7.27
N LEU A 294 1.76 -2.70 7.00
CA LEU A 294 2.70 -1.61 6.77
C LEU A 294 3.61 -1.40 7.98
N LEU A 295 3.04 -1.15 9.16
CA LEU A 295 3.81 -0.83 10.36
C LEU A 295 4.83 -1.92 10.70
N TRP A 296 4.42 -3.18 10.67
CA TRP A 296 5.25 -4.28 11.16
C TRP A 296 6.13 -4.96 10.10
N SER A 297 5.85 -4.75 8.81
CA SER A 297 6.72 -5.24 7.73
C SER A 297 7.74 -4.20 7.26
N SER A 298 7.52 -2.90 7.50
CA SER A 298 8.23 -1.85 6.75
C SER A 298 9.00 -0.83 7.59
N LEU A 299 8.60 -0.58 8.84
CA LEU A 299 9.22 0.46 9.66
C LEU A 299 10.47 -0.03 10.39
N GLU A 300 11.36 0.91 10.71
CA GLU A 300 12.48 0.67 11.63
C GLU A 300 11.96 0.31 13.04
N PRO A 301 12.60 -0.66 13.75
CA PRO A 301 12.10 -1.14 15.04
C PRO A 301 11.93 -0.03 16.09
N ASP A 302 12.88 0.90 16.14
CA ASP A 302 12.84 2.07 17.02
C ASP A 302 11.69 3.03 16.69
N VAL A 303 11.33 3.17 15.41
CA VAL A 303 10.18 3.97 14.99
C VAL A 303 8.87 3.34 15.45
N VAL A 304 8.71 2.02 15.28
CA VAL A 304 7.50 1.33 15.77
C VAL A 304 7.44 1.42 17.30
N ALA A 305 8.53 1.12 18.00
CA ALA A 305 8.59 1.16 19.46
C ALA A 305 8.30 2.57 20.04
N GLY A 306 8.75 3.64 19.36
CA GLY A 306 8.57 5.02 19.81
C GLY A 306 7.28 5.70 19.36
N CYS A 307 6.76 5.34 18.18
CA CYS A 307 5.75 6.16 17.49
C CYS A 307 4.47 5.40 17.09
N GLU A 308 4.32 4.11 17.41
CA GLU A 308 3.17 3.30 16.97
C GLU A 308 1.82 3.98 17.23
N GLU A 309 1.51 4.39 18.47
CA GLU A 309 0.24 5.03 18.77
C GLU A 309 0.05 6.36 18.01
N ALA A 310 1.10 7.16 17.89
CA ALA A 310 1.05 8.43 17.17
C ALA A 310 0.75 8.23 15.68
N LEU A 311 1.31 7.17 15.07
CA LEU A 311 1.05 6.76 13.69
C LEU A 311 -0.38 6.23 13.52
N LEU A 312 -0.86 5.42 14.46
CA LEU A 312 -2.24 4.93 14.45
C LEU A 312 -3.25 6.08 14.56
N ARG A 313 -3.00 7.05 15.44
CA ARG A 313 -3.84 8.25 15.58
C ARG A 313 -3.79 9.12 14.32
N HIS A 314 -2.63 9.22 13.68
CA HIS A 314 -2.46 9.89 12.40
C HIS A 314 -3.33 9.25 11.31
N TYR A 315 -3.29 7.92 11.17
CA TYR A 315 -4.17 7.21 10.24
C TYR A 315 -5.65 7.47 10.54
N VAL A 316 -6.07 7.40 11.81
CA VAL A 316 -7.46 7.66 12.21
C VAL A 316 -7.90 9.08 11.84
N LYS A 317 -7.04 10.07 12.07
CA LYS A 317 -7.28 11.45 11.66
C LYS A 317 -7.48 11.54 10.14
N CYS A 318 -6.53 11.02 9.35
CA CYS A 318 -6.57 11.09 7.90
C CYS A 318 -7.81 10.37 7.31
N VAL A 319 -8.21 9.22 7.84
CA VAL A 319 -9.40 8.50 7.36
C VAL A 319 -10.66 9.34 7.58
N LYS A 320 -10.79 9.99 8.74
CA LYS A 320 -11.94 10.84 9.03
C LYS A 320 -12.01 12.04 8.10
N GLU A 321 -10.87 12.67 7.84
CA GLU A 321 -10.75 13.79 6.90
C GLU A 321 -11.11 13.35 5.48
N ALA A 322 -10.58 12.23 5.01
CA ALA A 322 -10.86 11.68 3.69
C ALA A 322 -12.34 11.26 3.53
N LEU A 323 -12.95 10.63 4.55
CA LEU A 323 -14.38 10.30 4.55
C LEU A 323 -15.24 11.56 4.48
N ALA A 324 -14.91 12.60 5.26
CA ALA A 324 -15.64 13.86 5.23
C ALA A 324 -15.52 14.56 3.86
N ALA A 325 -14.33 14.56 3.26
CA ALA A 325 -14.09 15.09 1.91
C ALA A 325 -14.88 14.32 0.83
N ASN A 326 -15.07 13.01 1.02
CA ASN A 326 -15.89 12.16 0.15
C ASN A 326 -17.40 12.25 0.45
N GLY A 327 -17.85 13.21 1.27
CA GLY A 327 -19.26 13.40 1.62
C GLY A 327 -19.80 12.43 2.69
N GLN A 328 -18.97 11.53 3.23
CA GLN A 328 -19.33 10.52 4.23
C GLN A 328 -19.15 11.03 5.67
N LYS A 329 -19.73 12.19 5.97
CA LYS A 329 -19.56 12.88 7.27
C LYS A 329 -20.01 12.05 8.47
N GLU A 330 -21.06 11.24 8.32
CA GLU A 330 -21.55 10.38 9.40
C GLU A 330 -20.58 9.23 9.69
N SER A 331 -20.07 8.57 8.64
CA SER A 331 -19.02 7.55 8.80
C SER A 331 -17.75 8.12 9.42
N ALA A 332 -17.36 9.35 9.06
CA ALA A 332 -16.25 10.04 9.70
C ALA A 332 -16.47 10.29 11.21
N ARG A 333 -17.69 10.63 11.63
CA ARG A 333 -18.05 10.81 13.04
C ARG A 333 -18.03 9.50 13.81
N GLN A 334 -18.56 8.44 13.20
CA GLN A 334 -18.65 7.09 13.79
C GLN A 334 -17.31 6.35 13.80
N PHE A 335 -16.32 6.81 13.04
CA PHE A 335 -14.97 6.27 13.10
C PHE A 335 -14.25 6.77 14.37
N LEU A 336 -14.27 5.93 15.40
CA LEU A 336 -13.77 6.21 16.76
C LEU A 336 -12.47 5.48 17.06
N TRP A 337 -11.67 6.06 17.96
CA TRP A 337 -10.37 5.51 18.36
C TRP A 337 -10.50 4.13 19.03
N GLY A 338 -11.36 4.00 20.05
CA GLY A 338 -11.54 2.74 20.78
C GLY A 338 -11.80 1.52 19.87
N PRO A 339 -12.88 1.51 19.06
CA PRO A 339 -13.17 0.41 18.13
C PRO A 339 -12.04 0.15 17.12
N PHE A 340 -11.40 1.20 16.61
CA PHE A 340 -10.24 1.05 15.72
C PHE A 340 -9.05 0.38 16.42
N ALA A 341 -8.72 0.79 17.65
CA ALA A 341 -7.62 0.22 18.43
C ALA A 341 -7.87 -1.26 18.76
N GLU A 342 -9.12 -1.64 19.06
CA GLU A 342 -9.47 -3.04 19.26
C GLU A 342 -9.35 -3.87 17.97
N ALA A 343 -9.79 -3.32 16.85
CA ALA A 343 -9.63 -3.96 15.54
C ALA A 343 -8.15 -4.09 15.17
N TYR A 344 -7.31 -3.10 15.54
CA TYR A 344 -5.87 -3.13 15.33
C TYR A 344 -5.21 -4.25 16.14
N ASP A 345 -5.51 -4.37 17.43
CA ASP A 345 -4.99 -5.45 18.27
C ASP A 345 -5.38 -6.83 17.71
N ALA A 346 -6.61 -6.99 17.24
CA ALA A 346 -7.08 -8.24 16.64
C ALA A 346 -6.38 -8.55 15.31
N ALA A 347 -6.25 -7.55 14.42
CA ALA A 347 -5.55 -7.69 13.15
C ALA A 347 -4.06 -7.97 13.32
N TYR A 348 -3.43 -7.37 14.33
CA TYR A 348 -2.05 -7.64 14.70
C TYR A 348 -1.85 -9.10 15.12
N LEU A 349 -2.73 -9.62 15.99
CA LEU A 349 -2.68 -11.02 16.41
C LEU A 349 -2.95 -11.99 15.25
N ASP A 350 -3.88 -11.68 14.34
CA ASP A 350 -4.14 -12.48 13.14
C ASP A 350 -2.95 -12.47 12.16
N TYR A 351 -2.27 -11.33 12.03
CA TYR A 351 -1.04 -11.21 11.25
C TYR A 351 0.09 -12.06 11.84
N VAL A 352 0.37 -11.91 13.14
CA VAL A 352 1.40 -12.71 13.82
C VAL A 352 1.08 -14.21 13.76
N ARG A 353 -0.20 -14.60 13.87
CA ARG A 353 -0.64 -15.99 13.65
C ARG A 353 -0.19 -16.50 12.29
N ALA A 354 -0.45 -15.76 11.22
CA ALA A 354 -0.03 -16.16 9.87
C ALA A 354 1.50 -16.27 9.75
N LEU A 355 2.23 -15.33 10.34
CA LEU A 355 3.70 -15.35 10.32
C LEU A 355 4.28 -16.56 11.06
N VAL A 356 3.77 -16.87 12.26
CA VAL A 356 4.17 -18.03 13.06
C VAL A 356 3.94 -19.33 12.29
N GLY A 357 2.78 -19.47 11.63
CA GLY A 357 2.42 -20.69 10.91
C GLY A 357 3.24 -20.91 9.63
N ARG A 358 3.63 -19.84 8.93
CA ARG A 358 4.17 -19.94 7.56
C ARG A 358 5.62 -19.52 7.40
N GLU A 359 6.02 -18.41 8.02
CA GLU A 359 7.27 -17.70 7.70
C GLU A 359 8.33 -17.89 8.78
N TRP A 360 7.97 -17.66 10.06
CA TRP A 360 8.94 -17.58 11.15
C TRP A 360 9.66 -18.89 11.45
N ALA A 361 9.04 -20.04 11.16
CA ALA A 361 9.67 -21.34 11.35
C ALA A 361 10.88 -21.61 10.44
N ARG A 362 11.10 -20.77 9.42
CA ARG A 362 12.24 -20.81 8.50
C ARG A 362 13.26 -19.70 8.77
N LEU A 363 13.16 -19.07 9.94
CA LEU A 363 14.06 -17.99 10.33
C LEU A 363 14.88 -18.41 11.55
N THR A 364 16.11 -17.93 11.56
CA THR A 364 17.05 -17.94 12.67
C THR A 364 17.67 -16.54 12.78
N PRO A 365 18.24 -16.17 13.95
CA PRO A 365 18.93 -14.89 14.07
C PRO A 365 20.05 -14.68 13.04
N ALA A 366 20.73 -15.76 12.62
CA ALA A 366 21.77 -15.71 11.60
C ALA A 366 21.20 -15.45 10.19
N GLU A 367 20.10 -16.12 9.82
CA GLU A 367 19.41 -15.87 8.55
C GLU A 367 18.81 -14.46 8.49
N CYS A 368 18.36 -13.91 9.63
CA CYS A 368 17.93 -12.52 9.65
C CYS A 368 19.09 -11.58 9.35
N ALA A 369 20.25 -11.78 9.99
CA ALA A 369 21.44 -10.96 9.75
C ALA A 369 21.96 -11.06 8.30
N SER A 370 21.79 -12.22 7.64
CA SER A 370 22.24 -12.40 6.26
C SER A 370 21.32 -11.76 5.22
N LYS A 371 20.06 -11.44 5.55
CA LYS A 371 19.06 -10.92 4.60
C LYS A 371 19.20 -9.45 4.23
N GLY A 372 20.27 -8.78 4.65
CA GLY A 372 20.63 -7.42 4.22
C GLY A 372 19.53 -6.38 4.44
N ARG A 373 19.69 -5.20 3.83
CA ARG A 373 18.70 -4.10 3.87
C ARG A 373 17.88 -3.98 2.59
N GLY A 374 17.62 -5.10 1.90
CA GLY A 374 16.78 -5.10 0.69
C GLY A 374 15.35 -4.65 1.00
N GLY A 375 14.75 -3.85 0.11
CA GLY A 375 13.44 -3.24 0.33
C GLY A 375 12.25 -4.20 0.21
N ASP A 376 12.36 -5.29 -0.57
CA ASP A 376 11.26 -6.26 -0.79
C ASP A 376 11.12 -7.30 0.34
N VAL A 377 12.08 -7.32 1.28
CA VAL A 377 12.13 -8.25 2.42
C VAL A 377 11.55 -7.58 3.68
N PRO A 378 10.52 -8.16 4.32
CA PRO A 378 9.92 -7.58 5.53
C PRO A 378 10.91 -7.39 6.69
N MET A 379 10.67 -6.39 7.53
CA MET A 379 11.54 -6.04 8.66
C MET A 379 11.83 -7.22 9.59
N TYR A 380 10.81 -8.00 9.97
CA TYR A 380 10.97 -9.18 10.83
C TYR A 380 11.81 -10.30 10.20
N CYS A 381 12.04 -10.28 8.88
CA CYS A 381 12.92 -11.22 8.20
C CYS A 381 14.38 -10.79 8.22
N ARG A 382 14.69 -9.50 8.39
CA ARG A 382 16.04 -8.94 8.37
C ARG A 382 16.53 -8.46 9.74
N ASP A 383 15.62 -8.26 10.68
CA ASP A 383 15.94 -7.92 12.07
C ASP A 383 15.33 -8.93 13.03
N ALA A 384 16.20 -9.70 13.68
CA ALA A 384 15.78 -10.73 14.63
C ALA A 384 15.20 -10.14 15.93
N GLY A 385 15.62 -8.94 16.33
CA GLY A 385 15.07 -8.23 17.49
C GLY A 385 13.63 -7.81 17.23
N HIS A 386 13.35 -7.29 16.03
CA HIS A 386 12.00 -6.91 15.60
C HIS A 386 11.01 -8.09 15.64
N LEU A 387 11.43 -9.27 15.18
CA LEU A 387 10.61 -10.49 15.31
C LEU A 387 10.31 -10.83 16.79
N VAL A 388 11.32 -10.72 17.65
CA VAL A 388 11.17 -11.01 19.09
C VAL A 388 10.23 -10.01 19.75
N GLU A 389 10.35 -8.73 19.44
CA GLU A 389 9.42 -7.68 19.90
C GLU A 389 7.99 -7.97 19.44
N MET A 390 7.82 -8.39 18.18
CA MET A 390 6.52 -8.79 17.69
C MET A 390 5.91 -9.95 18.49
N ALA A 391 6.72 -10.97 18.78
CA ALA A 391 6.27 -12.11 19.58
C ALA A 391 5.90 -11.72 21.02
N LEU A 392 6.67 -10.82 21.65
CA LEU A 392 6.39 -10.31 23.00
C LEU A 392 5.09 -9.51 23.04
N LYS A 393 4.89 -8.60 22.08
CA LYS A 393 3.65 -7.83 21.95
C LYS A 393 2.45 -8.74 21.70
N ALA A 394 2.59 -9.73 20.82
CA ALA A 394 1.53 -10.71 20.56
C ALA A 394 1.19 -11.52 21.82
N ASN A 395 2.19 -11.97 22.57
CA ASN A 395 2.01 -12.68 23.84
C ASN A 395 1.19 -11.85 24.84
N GLU A 396 1.52 -10.58 24.97
CA GLU A 396 0.85 -9.66 25.89
C GLU A 396 -0.61 -9.40 25.47
N LEU A 397 -0.82 -8.99 24.21
CA LEU A 397 -2.14 -8.70 23.64
C LEU A 397 -3.07 -9.91 23.71
N LEU A 398 -2.56 -11.09 23.34
CA LEU A 398 -3.32 -12.32 23.42
C LEU A 398 -3.70 -12.64 24.87
N GLY A 399 -2.78 -12.42 25.83
CA GLY A 399 -3.07 -12.56 27.25
C GLY A 399 -4.19 -11.64 27.73
N ARG A 400 -4.27 -10.39 27.23
CA ARG A 400 -5.40 -9.50 27.53
C ARG A 400 -6.71 -10.04 26.96
N CYS A 401 -6.69 -10.56 25.72
CA CYS A 401 -7.86 -11.16 25.07
C CYS A 401 -8.35 -12.41 25.82
N GLU A 402 -7.45 -13.30 26.23
CA GLU A 402 -7.75 -14.50 27.02
C GLU A 402 -8.36 -14.15 28.38
N ARG A 403 -7.84 -13.13 29.08
CA ARG A 403 -8.40 -12.67 30.35
C ARG A 403 -9.80 -12.06 30.19
N ARG A 404 -10.01 -11.23 29.15
CA ARG A 404 -11.34 -10.68 28.82
C ARG A 404 -12.35 -11.80 28.61
N LEU A 405 -11.93 -12.86 27.92
CA LEU A 405 -12.73 -14.04 27.68
C LEU A 405 -13.12 -14.80 28.95
N ALA A 406 -12.14 -15.02 29.83
CA ALA A 406 -12.39 -15.70 31.10
C ALA A 406 -13.33 -14.91 32.03
N SER A 407 -13.44 -13.59 31.86
CA SER A 407 -14.26 -12.72 32.74
C SER A 407 -15.75 -12.62 32.39
N GLY A 408 -16.23 -13.25 31.30
CA GLY A 408 -17.64 -13.25 30.88
C GLY A 408 -18.13 -11.96 30.18
N PRO A 409 -19.23 -12.02 29.39
CA PRO A 409 -19.67 -10.94 28.49
C PRO A 409 -20.13 -9.66 29.21
N ARG A 410 -20.83 -9.79 30.35
CA ARG A 410 -21.40 -8.64 31.10
C ARG A 410 -20.33 -7.65 31.58
N ARG A 411 -19.19 -8.16 32.05
CA ARG A 411 -18.05 -7.35 32.50
C ARG A 411 -17.26 -6.71 31.35
N ALA A 412 -17.40 -7.22 30.13
CA ALA A 412 -16.75 -6.65 28.95
C ALA A 412 -17.49 -5.40 28.44
N GLU A 413 -18.84 -5.44 28.43
CA GLU A 413 -19.69 -4.30 28.05
C GLU A 413 -19.54 -3.12 29.02
N GLU A 414 -19.54 -3.37 30.34
CA GLU A 414 -19.29 -2.35 31.37
C GLU A 414 -17.93 -1.66 31.21
N ARG A 415 -16.90 -2.40 30.76
CA ARG A 415 -15.55 -1.88 30.52
C ARG A 415 -15.45 -1.05 29.25
N LEU A 416 -16.13 -1.46 28.17
CA LEU A 416 -16.21 -0.71 26.93
C LEU A 416 -16.96 0.60 27.12
N ALA A 417 -18.08 0.57 27.85
CA ALA A 417 -18.81 1.76 28.25
C ALA A 417 -17.95 2.71 29.09
N ALA A 418 -17.18 2.17 30.05
CA ALA A 418 -16.27 2.97 30.88
C ALA A 418 -15.07 3.54 30.09
N ALA A 419 -14.57 2.84 29.06
CA ALA A 419 -13.50 3.34 28.19
C ALA A 419 -13.99 4.46 27.27
N ALA A 420 -15.17 4.29 26.66
CA ALA A 420 -15.83 5.32 25.85
C ALA A 420 -16.15 6.58 26.66
N ALA A 421 -16.60 6.42 27.92
CA ALA A 421 -16.84 7.55 28.83
C ALA A 421 -15.55 8.33 29.19
N ARG A 422 -14.40 7.66 29.25
CA ARG A 422 -13.10 8.31 29.48
C ARG A 422 -12.58 9.07 28.27
N GLU A 423 -12.87 8.58 27.06
CA GLU A 423 -12.54 9.31 25.82
C GLU A 423 -13.34 10.62 25.67
N GLY A 424 -14.57 10.69 26.22
CA GLY A 424 -15.36 11.92 26.27
C GLY A 424 -14.86 12.97 27.27
N HIS A 425 -13.96 12.61 28.20
CA HIS A 425 -13.50 13.50 29.28
C HIS A 425 -11.98 13.62 29.43
N GLY A 426 -11.18 12.94 28.61
CA GLY A 426 -9.73 12.89 28.79
C GLY A 426 -8.97 12.79 27.47
N GLN A 427 -8.91 13.89 26.71
CA GLN A 427 -7.70 14.13 25.93
C GLN A 427 -6.56 14.34 26.93
N ALA A 428 -5.55 13.45 26.88
CA ALA A 428 -4.38 13.37 27.76
C ALA A 428 -4.58 12.66 29.11
N SER A 429 -4.48 11.32 29.12
CA SER A 429 -3.60 10.56 30.05
C SER A 429 -3.96 9.05 30.12
N SER A 430 -3.49 8.22 29.20
CA SER A 430 -3.18 6.82 29.54
C SER A 430 -2.35 6.14 28.46
N LEU A 431 -1.01 6.16 28.60
CA LEU A 431 -0.12 5.12 28.05
C LEU A 431 1.35 5.21 28.52
N ARG A 432 1.63 5.77 29.71
CA ARG A 432 2.98 5.77 30.32
C ARG A 432 3.42 4.42 30.92
N ARG A 433 3.14 3.29 30.25
CA ARG A 433 3.59 1.95 30.69
C ARG A 433 4.19 1.07 29.60
N HIS A 434 4.47 1.60 28.41
CA HIS A 434 5.29 0.90 27.41
C HIS A 434 6.63 1.63 27.32
N ASN A 435 7.66 1.03 27.93
CA ASN A 435 9.11 1.21 27.72
C ASN A 435 9.88 0.82 28.99
N ARG A 436 9.75 -0.45 29.40
CA ARG A 436 10.64 -1.04 30.41
C ARG A 436 10.93 -2.51 30.14
N LEU A 437 11.32 -2.79 28.91
CA LEU A 437 12.12 -3.97 28.55
C LEU A 437 13.25 -3.52 27.61
N ALA A 438 13.95 -2.45 28.01
CA ALA A 438 15.30 -2.20 27.56
C ALA A 438 16.24 -2.73 28.66
N LEU A 439 16.90 -3.84 28.35
CA LEU A 439 18.17 -4.32 28.92
C LEU A 439 18.46 -3.93 30.37
N ALA A 440 18.20 -4.86 31.29
CA ALA A 440 18.71 -4.78 32.65
C ALA A 440 20.25 -4.90 32.62
N GLY A 441 20.94 -3.78 32.86
CA GLY A 441 22.39 -3.78 33.03
C GLY A 441 22.99 -2.37 33.10
N GLY A 442 22.82 -1.65 34.21
CA GLY A 442 23.54 -0.39 34.44
C GLY A 442 22.83 0.53 35.43
N ARG A 443 23.53 0.89 36.50
CA ARG A 443 23.02 1.56 37.70
C ARG A 443 22.47 2.96 37.42
N THR A 444 21.35 3.29 38.05
CA THR A 444 20.81 4.65 38.16
C THR A 444 21.70 5.51 39.06
N ALA A 445 22.10 6.68 38.56
CA ALA A 445 22.42 7.84 39.38
C ALA A 445 21.76 9.08 38.76
N SER A 446 20.91 9.72 39.55
CA SER A 446 20.30 11.02 39.31
C SER A 446 21.33 12.14 39.44
N VAL A 447 21.32 13.14 38.56
CA VAL A 447 21.67 14.59 38.72
C VAL A 447 21.48 15.15 37.29
N GLY A 448 20.65 16.16 36.99
CA GLY A 448 20.71 17.56 37.41
C GLY A 448 21.15 18.39 36.20
N GLU A 449 20.43 19.47 35.91
CA GLU A 449 20.66 20.38 34.79
C GLU A 449 22.07 20.98 34.78
N GLY A 450 22.61 21.19 33.58
CA GLY A 450 23.69 22.15 33.34
C GLY A 450 25.04 21.55 32.93
N VAL A 451 25.69 22.27 32.01
CA VAL A 451 27.11 22.20 31.64
C VAL A 451 27.47 21.18 30.55
N PHE A 452 27.47 21.65 29.31
CA PHE A 452 28.45 21.20 28.31
C PHE A 452 29.09 22.42 27.68
N ASP A 453 30.33 22.67 28.08
CA ASP A 453 31.28 23.48 27.32
C ASP A 453 32.70 22.97 27.60
N LYS A 454 33.53 22.96 26.54
CA LYS A 454 34.99 22.64 26.46
C LYS A 454 35.35 21.14 26.49
N VAL A 455 36.17 20.54 25.62
CA VAL A 455 37.25 20.91 24.68
C VAL A 455 37.63 19.58 23.96
N ALA A 456 38.11 19.42 22.72
CA ALA A 456 38.41 20.27 21.58
C ALA A 456 38.71 19.38 20.35
N GLY A 457 38.63 19.97 19.13
CA GLY A 457 39.20 19.40 17.90
C GLY A 457 38.66 19.99 16.58
N LEU A 458 38.75 21.33 16.44
CA LEU A 458 38.76 22.27 15.29
C LEU A 458 38.49 21.81 13.81
N PRO A 459 38.06 22.72 12.88
CA PRO A 459 37.57 24.11 13.04
C PRO A 459 36.19 24.39 12.38
N PRO A 460 35.46 25.44 12.81
CA PRO A 460 34.33 25.98 12.07
C PRO A 460 34.78 27.14 11.16
N LEU A 461 34.32 27.14 9.91
CA LEU A 461 34.44 28.28 9.00
C LEU A 461 33.09 28.99 8.91
N ARG A 462 32.98 30.12 9.61
CA ARG A 462 32.07 31.22 9.27
C ARG A 462 32.79 32.54 9.49
N ALA A 463 32.93 33.31 8.42
CA ALA A 463 33.02 34.77 8.40
C ALA A 463 32.63 35.19 6.96
N THR A 464 31.38 35.63 6.76
CA THR A 464 30.98 37.04 6.56
C THR A 464 31.51 37.66 5.26
N MET A 465 30.60 37.92 4.31
CA MET A 465 30.41 39.26 3.76
C MET A 465 28.93 39.45 3.40
N SER A 466 28.38 40.53 3.95
CA SER A 466 27.18 41.23 3.51
C SER A 466 27.54 42.04 2.26
N GLU A 467 26.67 42.04 1.24
CA GLU A 467 26.01 43.24 0.69
C GLU A 467 25.27 42.95 -0.64
N ALA A 468 24.11 43.62 -0.79
CA ALA A 468 23.33 43.93 -2.01
C ALA A 468 22.39 42.86 -2.66
N ILE A 469 21.11 42.83 -2.20
CA ILE A 469 19.82 43.18 -2.89
C ILE A 469 19.67 42.75 -4.39
N PRO A 470 18.51 42.21 -4.91
CA PRO A 470 17.12 42.61 -4.59
C PRO A 470 16.05 41.53 -4.35
N ARG A 471 14.89 42.04 -3.89
CA ARG A 471 13.61 41.39 -3.61
C ARG A 471 12.94 40.88 -4.90
N HIS A 472 12.20 39.78 -4.78
CA HIS A 472 11.45 39.16 -5.88
C HIS A 472 9.97 39.59 -5.90
N ASP A 473 9.73 40.89 -5.68
CA ASP A 473 8.59 41.61 -6.24
C ASP A 473 9.21 42.47 -7.37
N ASP A 474 8.69 42.37 -8.59
CA ASP A 474 9.07 43.11 -9.82
C ASP A 474 9.72 42.33 -10.98
N ILE A 475 9.34 41.07 -11.23
CA ILE A 475 9.36 40.52 -12.60
C ILE A 475 8.02 39.82 -12.89
N LEU A 476 7.15 40.57 -13.58
CA LEU A 476 5.90 40.19 -14.25
C LEU A 476 4.61 40.10 -13.40
N GLY A 477 4.20 41.25 -12.87
CA GLY A 477 2.79 41.62 -12.89
C GLY A 477 2.35 41.96 -14.32
N GLY A 478 1.24 41.38 -14.77
CA GLY A 478 0.55 41.79 -15.98
C GLY A 478 0.03 40.66 -16.87
N ILE A 479 -0.88 39.81 -16.39
CA ILE A 479 -1.87 39.12 -17.25
C ILE A 479 -3.24 39.13 -16.55
N PRO A 480 -4.34 39.52 -17.22
CA PRO A 480 -5.65 39.75 -16.60
C PRO A 480 -6.40 38.46 -16.24
N GLU A 481 -7.28 38.57 -15.25
CA GLU A 481 -8.32 37.61 -14.89
C GLU A 481 -9.11 37.12 -16.13
N TRP A 482 -9.25 35.81 -16.27
CA TRP A 482 -10.06 35.16 -17.31
C TRP A 482 -11.09 34.24 -16.67
N GLU A 483 -12.33 34.72 -16.60
CA GLU A 483 -13.60 33.99 -16.79
C GLU A 483 -14.62 35.06 -17.27
N PRO A 484 -15.72 34.76 -18.00
CA PRO A 484 -16.29 33.44 -18.33
C PRO A 484 -16.71 33.29 -19.82
N ALA A 485 -17.05 32.07 -20.26
CA ALA A 485 -17.89 31.89 -21.44
C ALA A 485 -18.80 30.67 -21.36
N SER A 486 -20.05 30.91 -20.97
CA SER A 486 -21.23 30.29 -21.57
C SER A 486 -22.42 31.22 -21.36
N PRO A 487 -23.27 31.39 -22.37
CA PRO A 487 -24.56 30.76 -22.20
C PRO A 487 -25.05 30.02 -23.45
N ARG A 488 -25.55 28.82 -23.20
CA ARG A 488 -26.58 28.17 -24.00
C ARG A 488 -27.78 29.12 -24.17
N ARG A 489 -28.38 29.15 -25.36
CA ARG A 489 -29.80 29.45 -25.53
C ARG A 489 -30.48 28.34 -26.31
N GLN A 490 -31.44 27.67 -25.67
CA GLN A 490 -32.58 27.03 -26.31
C GLN A 490 -33.70 28.06 -26.47
N GLY A 491 -34.46 28.00 -27.58
CA GLY A 491 -35.90 28.28 -27.56
C GLY A 491 -36.47 29.38 -28.47
N ARG A 492 -37.21 28.92 -29.49
CA ARG A 492 -38.44 29.47 -30.12
C ARG A 492 -38.36 30.62 -31.14
N GLY A 493 -38.85 30.34 -32.36
CA GLY A 493 -40.03 31.02 -32.90
C GLY A 493 -39.91 31.78 -34.25
N ASN A 494 -40.66 31.28 -35.24
CA ASN A 494 -41.28 31.95 -36.40
C ASN A 494 -40.51 32.24 -37.72
N ALA A 495 -40.89 31.41 -38.72
CA ALA A 495 -41.48 31.76 -40.03
C ALA A 495 -40.73 32.69 -41.00
N GLN A 496 -40.35 32.16 -42.16
CA GLN A 496 -41.07 32.41 -43.42
C GLN A 496 -40.59 31.49 -44.55
N ALA A 497 -41.55 31.16 -45.41
CA ALA A 497 -41.50 30.20 -46.51
C ALA A 497 -40.74 30.72 -47.73
N VAL A 498 -39.99 29.85 -48.41
CA VAL A 498 -40.01 29.74 -49.88
C VAL A 498 -39.68 28.27 -50.26
N ASP A 499 -40.63 27.62 -50.92
CA ASP A 499 -40.48 26.41 -51.74
C ASP A 499 -40.93 26.86 -53.15
N PRO A 500 -40.40 26.33 -54.28
CA PRO A 500 -40.76 24.96 -54.66
C PRO A 500 -39.72 24.15 -55.49
N LYS A 501 -39.62 22.84 -55.13
CA LYS A 501 -39.72 21.65 -56.03
C LYS A 501 -38.55 21.28 -57.00
N PRO A 502 -38.54 20.07 -57.64
CA PRO A 502 -38.41 18.72 -57.04
C PRO A 502 -37.57 17.70 -57.89
N SER A 503 -37.02 16.63 -57.32
CA SER A 503 -36.84 15.32 -58.01
C SER A 503 -36.51 14.21 -56.98
N ARG A 504 -37.44 13.29 -56.70
CA ARG A 504 -37.64 11.96 -57.32
C ARG A 504 -36.44 10.99 -57.21
N SER A 505 -36.45 10.13 -56.18
CA SER A 505 -36.48 8.64 -56.25
C SER A 505 -36.31 8.09 -54.81
N ARG A 506 -37.29 7.50 -54.13
CA ARG A 506 -37.98 6.19 -54.25
C ARG A 506 -37.07 4.95 -54.08
N PHE A 507 -37.40 4.20 -53.01
CA PHE A 507 -37.14 2.79 -52.70
C PHE A 507 -35.70 2.39 -52.35
N GLY A 508 -35.43 1.54 -51.37
CA GLY A 508 -36.31 0.72 -50.54
C GLY A 508 -35.47 -0.22 -49.68
N LEU A 509 -36.01 -0.57 -48.50
CA LEU A 509 -35.46 -1.56 -47.59
C LEU A 509 -35.25 -2.92 -48.26
N GLY A 510 -34.16 -3.61 -47.88
CA GLY A 510 -33.97 -5.04 -48.10
C GLY A 510 -33.28 -5.68 -46.90
N LYS A 511 -34.05 -6.43 -46.10
CA LYS A 511 -33.56 -7.42 -45.12
C LYS A 511 -33.15 -8.72 -45.85
N ALA A 512 -32.09 -9.39 -45.40
CA ALA A 512 -31.91 -10.86 -45.28
C ALA A 512 -30.42 -11.17 -45.06
N LYS A 513 -30.01 -11.68 -43.89
CA LYS A 513 -29.86 -13.10 -43.50
C LYS A 513 -28.66 -13.84 -44.14
N SER A 514 -27.78 -14.30 -43.22
CA SER A 514 -26.97 -15.53 -43.22
C SER A 514 -26.07 -15.85 -44.41
N LYS A 515 -24.76 -15.84 -44.17
CA LYS A 515 -23.97 -17.06 -43.98
C LYS A 515 -22.79 -16.76 -43.07
#